data_AF-A0AAV0TMN0-F1
#
_entry.id   AF-A0AAV0TMN0-F1
#
_cell.length_a   1.000
_cell.length_b   1.000
_cell.length_c   1.000
_cell.angle_alpha   90.00
_cell.angle_beta   90.00
_cell.angle_gamma   90.00
#
_symmetry.space_group_name_H-M   'P 1'
#
loop_
_entity.id
_entity.type
_entity.pdbx_description
1 polymer ?
#
loop_
_entity_poly.entity_id
_entity_poly.type
_entity_poly.pdbx_seq_one_letter_code
_entity_poly.pdbx_strand_id
1 'polypeptide(L)'
;MHGFVFLLIAYAGGVLPGGAHLGLDNSSRLNTTAFPDGKVSKHYAAAEDEHKHDQDDEERANETFLQSMRRVAEKFTSFVRPPATNNIHLTAHASTEEFEKWLARGCMSERRGSDGDIETINFMRTSFGEENTIRFFHWLRDRDGMQRRADVLQQRLLGSGSETAHESLQRLWLEKMMEPEDVFEIVDSWQGGLTLWLEFTELYRKIKGGDKFSVESTLNYLNEAHETDAVWLYGGFFQAMKENVYLKSLGQTMEKLRFDELIREGITPLELSRLITLSENEMEGMRGRRPKIRKAMLAAWKPGYEVIELPADSSSFRALKAYTLQYVATKSIQEVASAKKVFSNGDRDAIRGLLEMLEQQPHVDGKNGLTPSRHYGVEF
;
A
#
# COMPACT_ATOMS: atom_id res chain seq x y z
N MET A 1 -12.45 -4.10 37.64
CA MET A 1 -11.24 -3.27 37.77
C MET A 1 -10.07 -4.11 37.31
N HIS A 2 -9.51 -3.84 36.14
CA HIS A 2 -8.09 -3.97 35.75
C HIS A 2 -8.01 -3.33 34.36
N GLY A 3 -7.24 -2.25 34.27
CA GLY A 3 -7.23 -1.32 33.15
C GLY A 3 -6.41 -1.82 31.98
N PHE A 4 -6.90 -1.56 30.78
CA PHE A 4 -6.17 -1.69 29.53
C PHE A 4 -5.22 -0.50 29.38
N VAL A 5 -3.94 -0.80 29.11
CA VAL A 5 -2.92 0.18 28.74
C VAL A 5 -2.87 0.27 27.22
N PHE A 6 -2.97 1.50 26.72
CA PHE A 6 -2.85 1.89 25.31
C PHE A 6 -1.40 1.76 24.81
N LEU A 7 -1.24 1.43 23.53
CA LEU A 7 -0.04 1.76 22.77
C LEU A 7 -0.44 2.51 21.49
N LEU A 8 -0.37 3.84 21.57
CA LEU A 8 -0.29 4.76 20.44
C LEU A 8 1.21 4.98 20.21
N ILE A 9 1.76 4.51 19.08
CA ILE A 9 3.08 4.97 18.64
C ILE A 9 2.84 6.14 17.70
N ALA A 10 2.82 7.34 18.29
CA ALA A 10 3.13 8.57 17.58
C ALA A 10 4.66 8.71 17.58
N TYR A 11 5.28 8.67 16.40
CA TYR A 11 6.71 8.94 16.28
C TYR A 11 6.89 10.47 16.22
N ALA A 12 7.24 11.06 17.35
CA ALA A 12 7.71 12.43 17.45
C ALA A 12 8.94 12.50 18.36
N GLY A 13 10.04 13.03 17.81
CA GLY A 13 11.11 13.67 18.58
C GLY A 13 12.50 13.08 18.37
N GLY A 14 13.46 13.95 18.00
CA GLY A 14 14.87 13.68 18.27
C GLY A 14 15.89 14.34 17.35
N VAL A 15 15.95 15.67 17.33
CA VAL A 15 17.19 16.37 16.95
C VAL A 15 18.25 16.04 18.01
N LEU A 16 19.34 15.38 17.60
CA LEU A 16 20.62 15.42 18.31
C LEU A 16 21.75 15.73 17.33
N PRO A 17 22.71 16.60 17.71
CA PRO A 17 23.78 17.06 16.84
C PRO A 17 24.93 16.05 16.86
N GLY A 18 25.34 15.58 15.70
CA GLY A 18 26.48 14.66 15.58
C GLY A 18 26.76 14.37 14.12
N GLY A 19 27.56 15.22 13.50
CA GLY A 19 27.98 15.06 12.12
C GLY A 19 28.75 13.76 11.90
N ALA A 20 28.17 12.90 11.08
CA ALA A 20 28.90 11.98 10.23
C ALA A 20 28.20 12.00 8.87
N HIS A 21 28.71 12.83 7.97
CA HIS A 21 28.33 12.79 6.55
C HIS A 21 28.75 11.43 5.99
N LEU A 22 27.79 10.52 5.85
CA LEU A 22 27.89 9.39 4.92
C LEU A 22 27.12 9.79 3.67
N GLY A 23 27.89 10.26 2.68
CA GLY A 23 27.37 10.50 1.34
C GLY A 23 26.94 9.18 0.73
N LEU A 24 25.63 9.05 0.47
CA LEU A 24 25.07 8.00 -0.37
C LEU A 24 24.63 8.65 -1.69
N ASP A 25 25.63 9.08 -2.48
CA ASP A 25 25.51 9.05 -3.93
C ASP A 25 25.66 7.58 -4.34
N ASN A 26 24.54 6.87 -4.46
CA ASN A 26 24.53 5.53 -5.03
C ASN A 26 23.30 5.31 -5.91
N SER A 27 23.07 6.27 -6.81
CA SER A 27 22.19 6.15 -7.98
C SER A 27 22.82 5.31 -9.11
N SER A 28 23.92 4.61 -8.84
CA SER A 28 24.83 4.09 -9.86
C SER A 28 24.88 2.56 -9.93
N ARG A 29 23.74 1.85 -9.80
CA ARG A 29 23.73 0.38 -10.04
C ARG A 29 22.49 -0.19 -10.74
N LEU A 30 21.54 0.63 -11.16
CA LEU A 30 20.58 0.25 -12.21
C LEU A 30 21.13 0.75 -13.56
N ASN A 31 22.13 0.05 -14.10
CA ASN A 31 22.51 0.21 -15.49
C ASN A 31 21.43 -0.43 -16.37
N THR A 32 20.37 0.32 -16.64
CA THR A 32 19.64 0.21 -17.90
C THR A 32 20.58 0.69 -19.01
N THR A 33 20.92 -0.20 -19.94
CA THR A 33 21.49 0.15 -21.24
C THR A 33 20.47 0.99 -22.02
N ALA A 34 20.49 2.31 -21.81
CA ALA A 34 19.82 3.25 -22.66
C ALA A 34 20.60 3.35 -23.99
N PHE A 35 19.97 2.93 -25.09
CA PHE A 35 20.48 3.18 -26.44
C PHE A 35 20.20 4.65 -26.80
N PRO A 36 21.23 5.45 -27.13
CA PRO A 36 21.04 6.82 -27.61
C PRO A 36 20.88 6.78 -29.12
N ASP A 37 19.71 6.37 -29.59
CA ASP A 37 19.19 6.74 -30.91
C ASP A 37 17.78 6.17 -31.06
N GLY A 38 16.80 7.03 -31.25
CA GLY A 38 15.37 6.73 -31.34
C GLY A 38 14.99 5.88 -32.56
N LYS A 39 15.50 4.65 -32.65
CA LYS A 39 15.02 3.60 -33.55
C LYS A 39 14.44 2.48 -32.70
N VAL A 40 13.10 2.43 -32.68
CA VAL A 40 12.33 1.30 -32.15
C VAL A 40 12.78 0.04 -32.89
N SER A 41 13.36 -0.89 -32.13
CA SER A 41 13.82 -2.19 -32.63
C SER A 41 12.62 -3.01 -33.11
N LYS A 42 12.66 -3.46 -34.38
CA LYS A 42 11.65 -4.33 -35.03
C LYS A 42 11.73 -5.80 -34.56
N HIS A 43 12.04 -6.06 -33.29
CA HIS A 43 12.23 -7.43 -32.80
C HIS A 43 11.02 -8.07 -32.11
N TYR A 44 9.88 -7.39 -32.00
CA TYR A 44 8.67 -7.97 -31.38
C TYR A 44 7.69 -8.64 -32.37
N ALA A 45 8.09 -8.90 -33.61
CA ALA A 45 7.24 -9.55 -34.60
C ALA A 45 7.56 -11.05 -34.84
N ALA A 46 8.41 -11.67 -34.02
CA ALA A 46 8.81 -13.08 -34.15
C ALA A 46 8.66 -13.87 -32.83
N ALA A 47 7.69 -13.52 -31.99
CA ALA A 47 7.54 -14.05 -30.63
C ALA A 47 6.67 -15.32 -30.51
N GLU A 48 6.48 -16.10 -31.58
CA GLU A 48 5.67 -17.34 -31.51
C GLU A 48 6.50 -18.64 -31.58
N ASP A 49 7.82 -18.58 -31.81
CA ASP A 49 8.69 -19.79 -31.92
C ASP A 49 9.80 -19.90 -30.85
N GLU A 50 10.02 -18.87 -30.02
CA GLU A 50 10.98 -18.91 -28.88
C GLU A 50 10.40 -19.53 -27.59
N HIS A 51 9.10 -19.80 -27.55
CA HIS A 51 8.41 -20.11 -26.30
C HIS A 51 8.79 -21.46 -25.66
N LYS A 52 9.43 -22.37 -26.40
CA LYS A 52 9.85 -23.68 -25.89
C LYS A 52 11.18 -23.65 -25.13
N HIS A 53 12.08 -22.70 -25.42
CA HIS A 53 13.39 -22.70 -24.78
C HIS A 53 13.34 -22.16 -23.34
N ASP A 54 12.45 -21.19 -23.09
CA ASP A 54 12.33 -20.55 -21.78
C ASP A 54 11.67 -21.44 -20.71
N GLN A 55 10.83 -22.40 -21.11
CA GLN A 55 10.17 -23.31 -20.16
C GLN A 55 11.16 -24.31 -19.52
N ASP A 56 12.12 -24.83 -20.29
CA ASP A 56 13.11 -25.79 -19.81
C ASP A 56 14.07 -25.15 -18.78
N ASP A 57 14.37 -23.86 -18.93
CA ASP A 57 15.26 -23.14 -18.03
C ASP A 57 14.55 -22.73 -16.73
N GLU A 58 13.27 -22.35 -16.78
CA GLU A 58 12.47 -22.14 -15.56
C GLU A 58 12.29 -23.44 -14.78
N GLU A 59 12.02 -24.56 -15.47
CA GLU A 59 11.89 -25.87 -14.83
C GLU A 59 13.19 -26.30 -14.16
N ARG A 60 14.35 -26.10 -14.83
CA ARG A 60 15.67 -26.41 -14.25
C ARG A 60 15.99 -25.52 -13.04
N ALA A 61 15.66 -24.23 -13.10
CA ALA A 61 15.85 -23.30 -11.99
C ALA A 61 14.98 -23.69 -10.78
N ASN A 62 13.72 -24.06 -11.04
CA ASN A 62 12.79 -24.52 -10.03
C ASN A 62 13.25 -25.83 -9.36
N GLU A 63 13.73 -26.81 -10.13
CA GLU A 63 14.26 -28.06 -9.57
C GLU A 63 15.52 -27.82 -8.71
N THR A 64 16.41 -26.92 -9.15
CA THR A 64 17.60 -26.52 -8.36
C THR A 64 17.20 -25.87 -7.04
N PHE A 65 16.18 -25.01 -7.08
CA PHE A 65 15.59 -24.40 -5.89
C PHE A 65 14.98 -25.47 -4.96
N LEU A 66 14.17 -26.39 -5.49
CA LEU A 66 13.56 -27.47 -4.72
C LEU A 66 14.58 -28.41 -4.07
N GLN A 67 15.68 -28.73 -4.76
CA GLN A 67 16.77 -29.52 -4.17
C GLN A 67 17.42 -28.79 -3.01
N SER A 68 17.61 -27.48 -3.12
CA SER A 68 18.11 -26.65 -2.02
C SER A 68 17.13 -26.65 -0.84
N MET A 69 15.83 -26.57 -1.13
CA MET A 69 14.76 -26.66 -0.13
C MET A 69 14.73 -27.99 0.61
N ARG A 70 14.85 -29.12 -0.10
CA ARG A 70 14.87 -30.46 0.51
C ARG A 70 16.03 -30.64 1.50
N ARG A 71 17.24 -30.18 1.14
CA ARG A 71 18.43 -30.28 2.02
C ARG A 71 18.26 -29.54 3.34
N VAL A 72 17.54 -28.44 3.34
CA VAL A 72 17.32 -27.69 4.57
C VAL A 72 16.05 -28.12 5.28
N ALA A 73 15.05 -28.67 4.58
CA ALA A 73 13.95 -29.34 5.23
C ALA A 73 14.46 -30.54 6.07
N GLU A 74 15.45 -31.28 5.59
CA GLU A 74 16.18 -32.27 6.39
C GLU A 74 16.78 -31.64 7.67
N LYS A 75 17.48 -30.49 7.55
CA LYS A 75 18.00 -29.75 8.70
C LYS A 75 16.87 -29.25 9.62
N PHE A 76 15.77 -28.76 9.08
CA PHE A 76 14.63 -28.25 9.84
C PHE A 76 13.93 -29.37 10.60
N THR A 77 13.86 -30.57 10.01
CA THR A 77 13.28 -31.75 10.66
C THR A 77 14.08 -32.13 11.91
N SER A 78 15.38 -31.83 11.94
CA SER A 78 16.20 -31.99 13.15
C SER A 78 16.01 -30.86 14.18
N PHE A 79 15.68 -29.65 13.72
CA PHE A 79 15.46 -28.47 14.55
C PHE A 79 14.09 -28.47 15.22
N VAL A 80 13.05 -28.74 14.43
CA VAL A 80 11.69 -28.93 14.88
C VAL A 80 11.56 -30.35 15.40
N ARG A 81 11.55 -30.54 16.73
CA ARG A 81 11.11 -31.82 17.31
C ARG A 81 9.72 -32.13 16.73
N PRO A 82 9.58 -33.15 15.85
CA PRO A 82 8.26 -33.51 15.39
C PRO A 82 7.47 -33.98 16.62
N PRO A 83 6.17 -33.66 16.72
CA PRO A 83 5.33 -34.29 17.73
C PRO A 83 5.53 -35.81 17.63
N ALA A 84 5.70 -36.47 18.77
CA ALA A 84 6.15 -37.88 18.89
C ALA A 84 5.30 -38.90 18.09
N THR A 85 4.16 -38.48 17.55
CA THR A 85 3.24 -39.27 16.75
C THR A 85 3.50 -39.23 15.24
N ASN A 86 4.41 -38.39 14.73
CA ASN A 86 4.58 -38.16 13.29
C ASN A 86 6.05 -38.30 12.83
N ASN A 87 6.54 -39.53 12.72
CA ASN A 87 7.85 -39.86 12.14
C ASN A 87 7.81 -39.84 10.60
N ILE A 88 7.68 -38.66 9.99
CA ILE A 88 8.11 -38.51 8.59
C ILE A 88 9.53 -37.97 8.65
N HIS A 89 10.50 -38.85 8.49
CA HIS A 89 11.89 -38.46 8.28
C HIS A 89 12.03 -37.95 6.84
N LEU A 90 12.15 -36.63 6.68
CA LEU A 90 12.50 -36.09 5.38
C LEU A 90 13.99 -36.32 5.12
N THR A 91 14.33 -37.06 4.07
CA THR A 91 15.72 -37.22 3.62
C THR A 91 16.04 -36.19 2.54
N ALA A 92 17.31 -35.90 2.29
CA ALA A 92 17.75 -35.05 1.17
C ALA A 92 17.21 -35.52 -0.20
N HIS A 93 16.84 -36.80 -0.32
CA HIS A 93 16.34 -37.45 -1.52
C HIS A 93 14.82 -37.60 -1.56
N ALA A 94 14.09 -37.02 -0.61
CA ALA A 94 12.64 -37.06 -0.61
C ALA A 94 12.09 -36.54 -1.95
N SER A 95 11.06 -37.20 -2.46
CA SER A 95 10.28 -36.70 -3.59
C SER A 95 9.62 -35.35 -3.24
N THR A 96 9.24 -34.56 -4.24
CA THR A 96 8.45 -33.34 -4.03
C THR A 96 7.16 -33.63 -3.25
N GLU A 97 6.49 -34.75 -3.54
CA GLU A 97 5.28 -35.17 -2.84
C GLU A 97 5.53 -35.49 -1.36
N GLU A 98 6.63 -36.17 -1.02
CA GLU A 98 7.01 -36.43 0.37
C GLU A 98 7.35 -35.14 1.12
N PHE A 99 8.02 -34.20 0.44
CA PHE A 99 8.31 -32.88 0.99
C PHE A 99 7.04 -32.08 1.27
N GLU A 100 6.09 -32.06 0.33
CA GLU A 100 4.79 -31.42 0.50
C GLU A 100 3.99 -32.05 1.64
N LYS A 101 3.94 -33.39 1.73
CA LYS A 101 3.27 -34.11 2.83
C LYS A 101 3.89 -33.78 4.19
N TRP A 102 5.21 -33.64 4.24
CA TRP A 102 5.90 -33.24 5.47
C TRP A 102 5.61 -31.78 5.84
N LEU A 103 5.61 -30.87 4.86
CA LEU A 103 5.25 -29.46 5.06
C LEU A 103 3.84 -29.33 5.63
N ALA A 104 2.87 -30.00 5.00
CA ALA A 104 1.47 -30.01 5.39
C ALA A 104 1.25 -30.51 6.82
N ARG A 105 2.08 -31.45 7.30
CA ARG A 105 1.89 -32.11 8.61
C ARG A 105 2.70 -31.48 9.75
N GLY A 106 3.93 -31.04 9.50
CA GLY A 106 4.89 -30.68 10.55
C GLY A 106 5.15 -29.19 10.70
N CYS A 107 5.38 -28.50 9.58
CA CYS A 107 5.80 -27.10 9.57
C CYS A 107 4.60 -26.13 9.51
N MET A 108 3.50 -26.58 8.88
CA MET A 108 2.40 -25.70 8.46
C MET A 108 1.09 -25.94 9.23
N SER A 109 1.08 -26.80 10.25
CA SER A 109 -0.10 -26.93 11.09
C SER A 109 -0.34 -25.62 11.85
N GLU A 110 -1.53 -25.03 11.71
CA GLU A 110 -1.95 -23.78 12.40
C GLU A 110 -1.83 -23.84 13.94
N ARG A 111 -1.59 -25.04 14.49
CA ARG A 111 -1.50 -25.33 15.93
C ARG A 111 -0.30 -24.73 16.66
N ARG A 112 0.70 -24.19 15.95
CA ARG A 112 1.90 -23.62 16.58
C ARG A 112 1.75 -22.20 17.09
N GLY A 113 0.65 -21.52 16.73
CA GLY A 113 0.43 -20.14 17.13
C GLY A 113 1.51 -19.19 16.62
N SER A 114 1.59 -18.00 17.21
CA SER A 114 2.46 -16.94 16.73
C SER A 114 3.95 -17.23 16.87
N ASP A 115 4.36 -17.84 17.99
CA ASP A 115 5.76 -18.01 18.32
C ASP A 115 6.44 -19.03 17.40
N GLY A 116 5.73 -20.13 17.07
CA GLY A 116 6.26 -21.12 16.15
C GLY A 116 6.42 -20.60 14.71
N ASP A 117 5.65 -19.59 14.30
CA ASP A 117 5.82 -18.95 12.99
C ASP A 117 7.09 -18.12 12.96
N ILE A 118 7.37 -17.37 14.03
CA ILE A 118 8.59 -16.56 14.17
C ILE A 118 9.82 -17.46 14.22
N GLU A 119 9.79 -18.55 14.98
CA GLU A 119 10.87 -19.55 15.02
C GLU A 119 11.12 -20.16 13.64
N THR A 120 10.04 -20.49 12.91
CA THR A 120 10.13 -21.01 11.54
C THR A 120 10.79 -19.98 10.63
N ILE A 121 10.30 -18.74 10.62
CA ILE A 121 10.85 -17.66 9.80
C ILE A 121 12.34 -17.43 10.10
N ASN A 122 12.71 -17.34 11.39
CA ASN A 122 14.10 -17.12 11.79
C ASN A 122 15.00 -18.28 11.35
N PHE A 123 14.57 -19.52 11.57
CA PHE A 123 15.31 -20.68 11.09
C PHE A 123 15.53 -20.61 9.58
N MET A 124 14.48 -20.30 8.82
CA MET A 124 14.53 -20.26 7.36
C MET A 124 15.48 -19.17 6.89
N ARG A 125 15.37 -17.95 7.45
CA ARG A 125 16.26 -16.83 7.13
C ARG A 125 17.72 -17.16 7.43
N THR A 126 18.01 -17.75 8.58
CA THR A 126 19.38 -18.13 8.96
C THR A 126 19.92 -19.27 8.07
N SER A 127 19.08 -20.22 7.68
CA SER A 127 19.51 -21.42 6.96
C SER A 127 19.60 -21.22 5.44
N PHE A 128 18.77 -20.35 4.87
CA PHE A 128 18.62 -20.16 3.42
C PHE A 128 18.98 -18.77 2.92
N GLY A 129 19.07 -17.79 3.82
CA GLY A 129 18.99 -16.39 3.45
C GLY A 129 17.53 -15.94 3.25
N GLU A 130 17.35 -14.63 3.27
CA GLU A 130 16.03 -14.02 3.27
C GLU A 130 15.32 -14.17 1.92
N GLU A 131 16.01 -13.93 0.80
CA GLU A 131 15.42 -14.04 -0.54
C GLU A 131 14.87 -15.45 -0.81
N ASN A 132 15.63 -16.49 -0.48
CA ASN A 132 15.19 -17.87 -0.63
C ASN A 132 14.02 -18.22 0.30
N THR A 133 13.97 -17.61 1.48
CA THR A 133 12.85 -17.76 2.41
C THR A 133 11.57 -17.18 1.80
N ILE A 134 11.67 -16.01 1.17
CA ILE A 134 10.55 -15.36 0.47
C ILE A 134 10.09 -16.20 -0.72
N ARG A 135 11.03 -16.62 -1.59
CA ARG A 135 10.72 -17.51 -2.72
C ARG A 135 10.03 -18.78 -2.27
N PHE A 136 10.46 -19.36 -1.15
CA PHE A 136 9.82 -20.53 -0.57
C PHE A 136 8.40 -20.27 -0.08
N PHE A 137 8.17 -19.20 0.67
CA PHE A 137 6.81 -18.86 1.11
C PHE A 137 5.91 -18.51 -0.05
N HIS A 138 6.44 -17.92 -1.13
CA HIS A 138 5.67 -17.69 -2.35
C HIS A 138 5.35 -18.99 -3.09
N TRP A 139 6.34 -19.88 -3.28
CA TRP A 139 6.13 -21.21 -3.86
C TRP A 139 5.10 -22.05 -3.09
N LEU A 140 5.07 -21.91 -1.76
CA LEU A 140 4.08 -22.56 -0.90
C LEU A 140 2.66 -22.08 -1.18
N ARG A 141 2.49 -20.84 -1.63
CA ARG A 141 1.18 -20.24 -1.89
C ARG A 141 0.43 -21.00 -2.99
N ASP A 142 1.17 -21.49 -3.99
CA ASP A 142 0.65 -22.22 -5.15
C ASP A 142 0.34 -23.70 -4.84
N ARG A 143 0.45 -24.13 -3.58
CA ARG A 143 0.17 -25.52 -3.16
C ARG A 143 -1.22 -25.64 -2.56
N ASP A 144 -1.90 -26.73 -2.89
CA ASP A 144 -3.25 -27.03 -2.40
C ASP A 144 -3.33 -26.93 -0.87
N GLY A 145 -4.20 -26.04 -0.39
CA GLY A 145 -4.44 -25.82 1.03
C GLY A 145 -3.35 -25.04 1.78
N MET A 146 -2.35 -24.48 1.08
CA MET A 146 -1.23 -23.78 1.72
C MET A 146 -1.23 -22.26 1.53
N GLN A 147 -2.02 -21.72 0.61
CA GLN A 147 -2.13 -20.28 0.32
C GLN A 147 -2.23 -19.43 1.59
N ARG A 148 -3.26 -19.63 2.42
CA ARG A 148 -3.48 -18.85 3.64
C ARG A 148 -2.28 -18.88 4.59
N ARG A 149 -1.64 -20.04 4.73
CA ARG A 149 -0.50 -20.21 5.64
C ARG A 149 0.76 -19.54 5.08
N ALA A 150 0.97 -19.63 3.77
CA ALA A 150 2.02 -18.91 3.06
C ALA A 150 1.86 -17.40 3.25
N ASP A 151 0.65 -16.87 3.07
CA ASP A 151 0.36 -15.44 3.25
C ASP A 151 0.64 -15.00 4.69
N VAL A 152 0.25 -15.79 5.70
CA VAL A 152 0.58 -15.51 7.12
C VAL A 152 2.10 -15.47 7.37
N LEU A 153 2.86 -16.39 6.79
CA LEU A 153 4.32 -16.42 6.95
C LEU A 153 5.01 -15.25 6.25
N GLN A 154 4.56 -14.88 5.05
CA GLN A 154 5.04 -13.70 4.34
C GLN A 154 4.72 -12.42 5.11
N GLN A 155 3.48 -12.26 5.57
CA GLN A 155 3.07 -11.11 6.38
C GLN A 155 3.95 -10.96 7.62
N ARG A 156 4.20 -12.05 8.35
CA ARG A 156 5.05 -12.03 9.56
C ARG A 156 6.51 -11.75 9.24
N LEU A 157 7.02 -12.28 8.13
CA LEU A 157 8.36 -12.00 7.66
C LEU A 157 8.54 -10.49 7.40
N LEU A 158 7.57 -9.85 6.75
CA LEU A 158 7.60 -8.41 6.54
C LEU A 158 7.41 -7.61 7.83
N GLY A 159 6.56 -8.10 8.73
CA GLY A 159 6.32 -7.53 10.05
C GLY A 159 7.55 -7.49 10.96
N SER A 160 8.62 -8.22 10.63
CA SER A 160 9.90 -8.12 11.34
C SER A 160 10.67 -6.82 11.05
N GLY A 161 10.17 -5.94 10.17
CA GLY A 161 10.80 -4.67 9.82
C GLY A 161 12.01 -4.79 8.89
N SER A 162 12.13 -5.89 8.14
CA SER A 162 13.24 -6.10 7.21
C SER A 162 12.96 -5.37 5.89
N GLU A 163 13.66 -4.27 5.61
CA GLU A 163 13.57 -3.54 4.33
C GLU A 163 13.96 -4.43 3.15
N THR A 164 15.00 -5.25 3.32
CA THR A 164 15.43 -6.21 2.30
C THR A 164 14.37 -7.27 1.98
N ALA A 165 13.50 -7.60 2.94
CA ALA A 165 12.40 -8.54 2.71
C ALA A 165 11.28 -7.90 1.88
N HIS A 166 10.97 -6.63 2.14
CA HIS A 166 10.02 -5.84 1.34
C HIS A 166 10.46 -5.79 -0.12
N GLU A 167 11.69 -5.37 -0.38
CA GLU A 167 12.23 -5.25 -1.73
C GLU A 167 12.30 -6.60 -2.46
N SER A 168 12.73 -7.65 -1.75
CA SER A 168 12.87 -8.99 -2.33
C SER A 168 11.51 -9.60 -2.70
N LEU A 169 10.47 -9.34 -1.91
CA LEU A 169 9.12 -9.80 -2.22
C LEU A 169 8.52 -9.06 -3.42
N GLN A 170 8.65 -7.73 -3.48
CA GLN A 170 8.22 -6.95 -4.65
C GLN A 170 8.93 -7.38 -5.92
N ARG A 171 10.25 -7.61 -5.85
CA ARG A 171 11.03 -8.14 -6.98
C ARG A 171 10.51 -9.52 -7.41
N LEU A 172 10.24 -10.41 -6.47
CA LEU A 172 9.70 -11.73 -6.77
C LEU A 172 8.35 -11.65 -7.50
N TRP A 173 7.44 -10.78 -7.05
CA TRP A 173 6.16 -10.57 -7.72
C TRP A 173 6.33 -10.03 -9.15
N LEU A 174 7.28 -9.11 -9.36
CA LEU A 174 7.62 -8.60 -10.70
C LEU A 174 8.22 -9.69 -11.60
N GLU A 175 9.14 -10.52 -11.07
CA GLU A 175 9.72 -11.67 -11.77
C GLU A 175 8.65 -12.68 -12.17
N LYS A 176 7.67 -12.91 -11.31
CA LYS A 176 6.53 -13.79 -11.54
C LYS A 176 5.39 -13.13 -12.33
N MET A 177 5.62 -11.93 -12.86
CA MET A 177 4.67 -11.21 -13.72
C MET A 177 3.30 -11.01 -13.06
N MET A 178 3.26 -10.88 -11.73
CA MET A 178 2.00 -10.65 -11.02
C MET A 178 1.45 -9.26 -11.35
N GLU A 179 0.13 -9.18 -11.53
CA GLU A 179 -0.55 -7.91 -11.74
C GLU A 179 -0.85 -7.24 -10.37
N PRO A 180 -0.97 -5.90 -10.31
CA PRO A 180 -1.32 -5.20 -9.08
C PRO A 180 -2.57 -5.75 -8.38
N GLU A 181 -3.59 -6.15 -9.12
CA GLU A 181 -4.83 -6.72 -8.59
C GLU A 181 -4.57 -8.03 -7.83
N ASP A 182 -3.79 -8.94 -8.42
CA ASP A 182 -3.41 -10.22 -7.77
C ASP A 182 -2.63 -9.96 -6.49
N VAL A 183 -1.72 -8.98 -6.52
CA VAL A 183 -0.93 -8.58 -5.35
C VAL A 183 -1.81 -7.97 -4.27
N PHE A 184 -2.83 -7.18 -4.63
CA PHE A 184 -3.77 -6.62 -3.67
C PHE A 184 -4.49 -7.71 -2.88
N GLU A 185 -5.00 -8.74 -3.58
CA GLU A 185 -5.69 -9.86 -2.93
C GLU A 185 -4.82 -10.62 -1.93
N ILE A 186 -3.49 -10.55 -2.09
CA ILE A 186 -2.54 -11.12 -1.11
C ILE A 186 -2.51 -10.29 0.16
N VAL A 187 -2.40 -8.97 0.01
CA VAL A 187 -1.94 -8.07 1.07
C VAL A 187 -3.05 -7.22 1.68
N ASP A 188 -4.28 -7.25 1.16
CA ASP A 188 -5.41 -6.42 1.61
C ASP A 188 -5.67 -6.50 3.12
N SER A 189 -5.51 -7.70 3.69
CA SER A 189 -5.71 -8.03 5.09
C SER A 189 -4.44 -7.89 5.93
N TRP A 190 -3.32 -7.54 5.29
CA TRP A 190 -2.04 -7.39 5.98
C TRP A 190 -1.92 -6.02 6.62
N GLN A 191 -1.45 -5.97 7.86
CA GLN A 191 -1.03 -4.71 8.47
C GLN A 191 0.08 -4.06 7.63
N GLY A 192 -0.20 -2.88 7.07
CA GLY A 192 0.70 -2.18 6.15
C GLY A 192 0.69 -2.71 4.71
N GLY A 193 -0.13 -3.70 4.40
CA GLY A 193 -0.22 -4.32 3.08
C GLY A 193 -0.65 -3.33 1.99
N LEU A 194 -1.55 -2.40 2.31
CA LEU A 194 -1.95 -1.34 1.39
C LEU A 194 -0.76 -0.47 0.93
N THR A 195 0.15 -0.10 1.83
CA THR A 195 1.36 0.66 1.47
C THR A 195 2.25 -0.17 0.56
N LEU A 196 2.48 -1.45 0.91
CA LEU A 196 3.27 -2.38 0.12
C LEU A 196 2.70 -2.60 -1.29
N TRP A 197 1.38 -2.70 -1.41
CA TRP A 197 0.68 -2.81 -2.69
C TRP A 197 0.85 -1.54 -3.55
N LEU A 198 0.73 -0.36 -2.97
CA LEU A 198 0.94 0.90 -3.69
C LEU A 198 2.38 1.04 -4.18
N GLU A 199 3.35 0.66 -3.35
CA GLU A 199 4.77 0.67 -3.73
C GLU A 199 5.04 -0.33 -4.87
N PHE A 200 4.47 -1.54 -4.77
CA PHE A 200 4.54 -2.53 -5.85
C PHE A 200 3.92 -1.99 -7.14
N THR A 201 2.76 -1.35 -7.05
CA THR A 201 2.03 -0.78 -8.20
C THR A 201 2.87 0.28 -8.92
N GLU A 202 3.56 1.16 -8.18
CA GLU A 202 4.48 2.14 -8.75
C GLU A 202 5.66 1.47 -9.48
N LEU A 203 6.24 0.42 -8.87
CA LEU A 203 7.32 -0.35 -9.49
C LEU A 203 6.84 -1.07 -10.76
N TYR A 204 5.69 -1.71 -10.70
CA TYR A 204 5.05 -2.39 -11.82
C TYR A 204 4.84 -1.41 -12.99
N ARG A 205 4.28 -0.23 -12.71
CA ARG A 205 4.05 0.81 -13.73
C ARG A 205 5.35 1.28 -14.40
N LYS A 206 6.41 1.48 -13.61
CA LYS A 206 7.73 1.89 -14.12
C LYS A 206 8.33 0.83 -15.05
N ILE A 207 8.10 -0.45 -14.79
CA ILE A 207 8.71 -1.56 -15.53
C ILE A 207 7.87 -1.98 -16.75
N LYS A 208 6.54 -2.06 -16.60
CA LYS A 208 5.64 -2.59 -17.64
C LYS A 208 5.04 -1.52 -18.55
N GLY A 209 5.28 -0.24 -18.27
CA GLY A 209 4.75 0.89 -19.02
C GLY A 209 3.46 1.42 -18.40
N GLY A 210 3.36 2.76 -18.35
CA GLY A 210 2.32 3.53 -17.65
C GLY A 210 0.87 3.14 -17.93
N ASP A 211 0.61 2.56 -19.10
CA ASP A 211 -0.73 2.42 -19.65
C ASP A 211 -1.46 1.16 -19.16
N LYS A 212 -0.75 0.17 -18.61
CA LYS A 212 -1.38 -1.09 -18.16
C LYS A 212 -2.16 -0.94 -16.85
N PHE A 213 -1.66 -0.11 -15.94
CA PHE A 213 -2.30 0.14 -14.65
C PHE A 213 -2.09 1.60 -14.24
N SER A 214 -2.99 2.47 -14.73
CA SER A 214 -2.89 3.92 -14.55
C SER A 214 -3.14 4.34 -13.09
N VAL A 215 -2.82 5.59 -12.75
CA VAL A 215 -3.12 6.14 -11.42
C VAL A 215 -4.63 6.15 -11.15
N GLU A 216 -5.43 6.48 -12.17
CA GLU A 216 -6.90 6.42 -12.12
C GLU A 216 -7.39 5.00 -11.86
N SER A 217 -6.76 4.00 -12.50
CA SER A 217 -7.10 2.59 -12.28
C SER A 217 -6.80 2.16 -10.85
N THR A 218 -5.64 2.56 -10.31
CA THR A 218 -5.30 2.32 -8.90
C THR A 218 -6.28 2.99 -7.94
N LEU A 219 -6.68 4.23 -8.21
CA LEU A 219 -7.66 4.96 -7.39
C LEU A 219 -9.05 4.31 -7.45
N ASN A 220 -9.50 3.91 -8.62
CA ASN A 220 -10.78 3.21 -8.80
C ASN A 220 -10.77 1.88 -8.05
N TYR A 221 -9.69 1.12 -8.17
CA TYR A 221 -9.54 -0.14 -7.45
C TYR A 221 -9.62 0.05 -5.93
N LEU A 222 -9.00 1.10 -5.39
CA LEU A 222 -9.15 1.45 -3.98
C LEU A 222 -10.59 1.77 -3.60
N ASN A 223 -11.25 2.61 -4.40
CA ASN A 223 -12.64 2.99 -4.15
C ASN A 223 -13.59 1.77 -4.18
N GLU A 224 -13.33 0.79 -5.05
CA GLU A 224 -14.11 -0.45 -5.15
C GLU A 224 -13.83 -1.40 -3.98
N ALA A 225 -12.56 -1.64 -3.67
CA ALA A 225 -12.15 -2.54 -2.58
C ALA A 225 -12.62 -2.03 -1.20
N HIS A 226 -12.76 -0.72 -1.07
CA HIS A 226 -13.14 -0.05 0.17
C HIS A 226 -14.42 0.78 0.00
N GLU A 227 -15.38 0.30 -0.79
CA GLU A 227 -16.64 1.03 -1.08
C GLU A 227 -17.39 1.46 0.19
N THR A 228 -17.23 0.72 1.29
CA THR A 228 -17.82 1.02 2.61
C THR A 228 -16.99 1.97 3.47
N ASP A 229 -15.68 2.07 3.24
CA ASP A 229 -14.82 3.01 3.94
C ASP A 229 -14.95 4.34 3.20
N ALA A 230 -15.75 5.23 3.78
CA ALA A 230 -16.24 6.42 3.11
C ALA A 230 -15.12 7.15 2.33
N VAL A 231 -15.34 7.31 1.02
CA VAL A 231 -14.48 7.86 -0.03
C VAL A 231 -13.73 9.18 0.31
N TRP A 232 -14.10 9.85 1.41
CA TRP A 232 -13.47 11.03 2.00
C TRP A 232 -12.27 10.72 2.91
N LEU A 233 -12.13 9.46 3.36
CA LEU A 233 -11.02 8.94 4.18
C LEU A 233 -9.68 9.02 3.45
N TYR A 234 -9.70 9.05 2.11
CA TYR A 234 -8.45 9.10 1.37
C TYR A 234 -7.72 10.43 1.49
N GLY A 235 -8.39 11.52 1.91
CA GLY A 235 -7.69 12.79 2.15
C GLY A 235 -6.54 12.62 3.14
N GLY A 236 -6.83 12.06 4.33
CA GLY A 236 -5.81 11.79 5.33
C GLY A 236 -4.80 10.73 4.88
N PHE A 237 -5.26 9.71 4.14
CA PHE A 237 -4.42 8.67 3.57
C PHE A 237 -3.39 9.20 2.56
N PHE A 238 -3.82 10.02 1.60
CA PHE A 238 -2.94 10.64 0.60
C PHE A 238 -1.94 11.60 1.25
N GLN A 239 -2.36 12.31 2.31
CA GLN A 239 -1.43 13.13 3.09
C GLN A 239 -0.35 12.27 3.78
N ALA A 240 -0.70 11.09 4.29
CA ALA A 240 0.29 10.15 4.81
C ALA A 240 1.19 9.57 3.70
N MET A 241 0.63 9.23 2.54
CA MET A 241 1.42 8.79 1.38
C MET A 241 2.44 9.85 0.92
N LYS A 242 2.10 11.14 1.02
CA LYS A 242 3.00 12.24 0.67
C LYS A 242 4.24 12.37 1.56
N GLU A 243 4.20 11.77 2.75
CA GLU A 243 5.38 11.67 3.63
C GLU A 243 6.32 10.53 3.22
N ASN A 244 5.82 9.54 2.46
CA ASN A 244 6.66 8.48 1.89
C ASN A 244 7.27 8.96 0.56
N VAL A 245 8.60 9.00 0.48
CA VAL A 245 9.35 9.48 -0.69
C VAL A 245 8.98 8.73 -1.97
N TYR A 246 8.70 7.42 -1.89
CA TYR A 246 8.34 6.59 -3.03
C TYR A 246 6.89 6.79 -3.48
N LEU A 247 5.98 7.11 -2.56
CA LEU A 247 4.55 7.28 -2.84
C LEU A 247 4.13 8.75 -3.00
N LYS A 248 5.03 9.71 -2.80
CA LYS A 248 4.69 11.14 -2.78
C LYS A 248 3.98 11.60 -4.05
N SER A 249 4.53 11.27 -5.21
CA SER A 249 3.94 11.67 -6.51
C SER A 249 2.60 10.97 -6.75
N LEU A 250 2.48 9.70 -6.38
CA LEU A 250 1.24 8.95 -6.46
C LEU A 250 0.15 9.58 -5.57
N GLY A 251 0.49 9.85 -4.30
CA GLY A 251 -0.42 10.46 -3.33
C GLY A 251 -0.89 11.85 -3.77
N GLN A 252 0.00 12.68 -4.33
CA GLN A 252 -0.37 13.98 -4.91
C GLN A 252 -1.34 13.82 -6.09
N THR A 253 -1.09 12.87 -6.98
CA THR A 253 -1.89 12.67 -8.19
C THR A 253 -3.27 12.12 -7.85
N MET A 254 -3.35 11.11 -6.98
CA MET A 254 -4.61 10.54 -6.50
C MET A 254 -5.44 11.55 -5.70
N GLU A 255 -4.79 12.35 -4.83
CA GLU A 255 -5.45 13.44 -4.10
C GLU A 255 -6.09 14.43 -5.07
N LYS A 256 -5.32 14.89 -6.07
CA LYS A 256 -5.82 15.82 -7.07
C LYS A 256 -7.01 15.26 -7.84
N LEU A 257 -6.90 14.03 -8.36
CA LEU A 257 -7.97 13.36 -9.11
C LEU A 257 -9.25 13.24 -8.29
N ARG A 258 -9.12 12.80 -7.04
CA ARG A 258 -10.26 12.67 -6.13
C ARG A 258 -10.88 14.03 -5.82
N PHE A 259 -10.06 15.05 -5.54
CA PHE A 259 -10.57 16.39 -5.26
C PHE A 259 -11.27 17.00 -6.48
N ASP A 260 -10.74 16.80 -7.70
CA ASP A 260 -11.39 17.23 -8.94
C ASP A 260 -12.76 16.56 -9.13
N GLU A 261 -12.90 15.29 -8.74
CA GLU A 261 -14.18 14.58 -8.73
C GLU A 261 -15.16 15.17 -7.72
N LEU A 262 -14.74 15.39 -6.47
CA LEU A 262 -15.59 15.97 -5.43
C LEU A 262 -16.06 17.39 -5.76
N ILE A 263 -15.17 18.20 -6.33
CA ILE A 263 -15.53 19.55 -6.81
C ILE A 263 -16.58 19.42 -7.92
N ARG A 264 -16.43 18.48 -8.86
CA ARG A 264 -17.40 18.26 -9.94
C ARG A 264 -18.75 17.76 -9.43
N GLU A 265 -18.77 17.01 -8.33
CA GLU A 265 -19.98 16.58 -7.62
C GLU A 265 -20.65 17.70 -6.82
N GLY A 266 -20.02 18.87 -6.72
CA GLY A 266 -20.54 20.02 -6.01
C GLY A 266 -20.27 20.05 -4.52
N ILE A 267 -19.35 19.21 -4.03
CA ILE A 267 -19.02 19.14 -2.60
C ILE A 267 -18.25 20.39 -2.19
N THR A 268 -18.82 21.18 -1.29
CA THR A 268 -18.16 22.38 -0.77
C THR A 268 -17.09 22.02 0.28
N PRO A 269 -16.11 22.91 0.54
CA PRO A 269 -15.13 22.68 1.61
C PRO A 269 -15.76 22.48 3.00
N LEU A 270 -16.88 23.15 3.29
CA LEU A 270 -17.59 22.96 4.56
C LEU A 270 -18.28 21.59 4.64
N GLU A 271 -18.90 21.14 3.55
CA GLU A 271 -19.46 19.79 3.46
C GLU A 271 -18.37 18.72 3.60
N LEU A 272 -17.22 18.90 2.93
CA LEU A 272 -16.09 17.97 3.08
C LEU A 272 -15.59 17.92 4.53
N SER A 273 -15.47 19.07 5.20
CA SER A 273 -15.10 19.13 6.63
C SER A 273 -16.04 18.27 7.48
N ARG A 274 -17.36 18.38 7.26
CA ARG A 274 -18.38 17.56 7.95
C ARG A 274 -18.20 16.07 7.63
N LEU A 275 -17.92 15.72 6.37
CA LEU A 275 -17.72 14.33 5.94
C LEU A 275 -16.48 13.68 6.57
N ILE A 276 -15.35 14.40 6.60
CA ILE A 276 -14.13 13.91 7.25
C ILE A 276 -14.39 13.73 8.76
N THR A 277 -15.03 14.70 9.42
CA THR A 277 -15.42 14.59 10.83
C THR A 277 -16.25 13.35 11.14
N LEU A 278 -17.24 13.04 10.30
CA LEU A 278 -18.08 11.87 10.50
C LEU A 278 -17.25 10.59 10.40
N SER A 279 -16.32 10.53 9.45
CA SER A 279 -15.48 9.36 9.24
C SER A 279 -14.55 9.06 10.43
N GLU A 280 -13.96 10.08 11.07
CA GLU A 280 -13.08 9.88 12.24
C GLU A 280 -13.85 9.37 13.46
N ASN A 281 -15.04 9.93 13.70
CA ASN A 281 -15.91 9.49 14.78
C ASN A 281 -16.49 8.08 14.53
N GLU A 282 -16.76 7.74 13.26
CA GLU A 282 -17.21 6.41 12.85
C GLU A 282 -16.11 5.36 12.99
N MET A 283 -14.85 5.68 12.64
CA MET A 283 -13.70 4.78 12.82
C MET A 283 -13.49 4.37 14.29
N GLU A 284 -13.79 5.26 15.23
CA GLU A 284 -13.69 4.98 16.67
C GLU A 284 -14.83 4.07 17.17
N GLY A 285 -16.01 4.13 16.53
CA GLY A 285 -17.18 3.31 16.87
C GLY A 285 -17.36 2.02 16.05
N MET A 286 -16.75 1.94 14.86
CA MET A 286 -16.99 0.89 13.85
C MET A 286 -15.83 -0.08 13.67
N ARG A 287 -15.26 -0.57 14.79
CA ARG A 287 -14.85 -1.98 14.83
C ARG A 287 -16.11 -2.87 14.79
N GLY A 288 -16.83 -2.90 13.65
CA GLY A 288 -17.74 -4.01 13.29
C GLY A 288 -19.19 -3.77 12.81
N ARG A 289 -19.65 -2.65 12.21
CA ARG A 289 -21.07 -2.52 11.74
C ARG A 289 -21.30 -1.79 10.39
N ARG A 290 -22.49 -2.04 9.79
CA ARG A 290 -22.90 -1.94 8.36
C ARG A 290 -23.48 -0.58 7.85
N PRO A 291 -23.61 -0.38 6.50
CA PRO A 291 -23.87 0.91 5.81
C PRO A 291 -25.25 1.59 5.94
N LYS A 292 -26.33 0.90 6.37
CA LYS A 292 -27.70 1.48 6.38
C LYS A 292 -27.92 2.61 7.39
N ILE A 293 -26.92 2.90 8.22
CA ILE A 293 -26.96 3.89 9.30
C ILE A 293 -26.60 5.30 8.77
N ARG A 294 -25.93 5.41 7.61
CA ARG A 294 -25.43 6.66 6.98
C ARG A 294 -26.43 7.81 6.89
N LYS A 295 -27.64 7.57 6.35
CA LYS A 295 -28.66 8.62 6.14
C LYS A 295 -29.36 9.05 7.44
N ALA A 296 -29.45 8.13 8.41
CA ALA A 296 -30.03 8.43 9.72
C ALA A 296 -29.03 9.14 10.63
N MET A 297 -27.72 8.88 10.50
CA MET A 297 -26.67 9.54 11.28
C MET A 297 -26.38 10.97 10.80
N LEU A 298 -26.35 11.23 9.48
CA LEU A 298 -26.31 12.60 8.94
C LEU A 298 -27.47 13.46 9.47
N ALA A 299 -28.63 12.85 9.72
CA ALA A 299 -29.80 13.51 10.28
C ALA A 299 -29.79 13.62 11.82
N ALA A 300 -28.96 12.85 12.52
CA ALA A 300 -28.92 12.75 14.00
C ALA A 300 -27.64 13.36 14.62
N TRP A 301 -26.70 13.83 13.80
CA TRP A 301 -25.41 14.33 14.26
C TRP A 301 -25.56 15.63 15.06
N LYS A 302 -24.90 15.68 16.23
CA LYS A 302 -24.81 16.88 17.06
C LYS A 302 -23.43 17.53 16.87
N PRO A 303 -23.35 18.88 16.77
CA PRO A 303 -22.11 19.61 16.57
C PRO A 303 -21.16 19.41 17.77
N GLY A 304 -19.86 19.24 17.54
CA GLY A 304 -18.88 19.22 18.62
C GLY A 304 -17.42 18.90 18.24
N TYR A 305 -17.18 18.22 17.11
CA TYR A 305 -15.83 17.89 16.65
C TYR A 305 -15.69 18.15 15.15
N GLU A 306 -15.63 19.42 14.75
CA GLU A 306 -15.38 19.77 13.35
C GLU A 306 -13.90 19.55 13.01
N VAL A 307 -13.56 19.10 11.80
CA VAL A 307 -12.16 18.86 11.36
C VAL A 307 -11.27 20.09 11.51
N ILE A 308 -11.85 21.29 11.51
CA ILE A 308 -11.15 22.55 11.79
C ILE A 308 -10.65 22.66 13.24
N GLU A 309 -11.18 21.86 14.16
CA GLU A 309 -10.75 21.79 15.56
C GLU A 309 -9.58 20.80 15.76
N LEU A 310 -9.24 19.99 14.74
CA LEU A 310 -8.09 19.09 14.78
C LEU A 310 -6.76 19.86 14.80
N PRO A 311 -5.67 19.23 15.27
CA PRO A 311 -4.33 19.78 15.13
C PRO A 311 -3.98 20.10 13.67
N ALA A 312 -3.27 21.20 13.43
CA ALA A 312 -2.94 21.66 12.07
C ALA A 312 -2.02 20.71 11.30
N ASP A 313 -1.29 19.86 12.02
CA ASP A 313 -0.42 18.79 11.51
C ASP A 313 -1.17 17.48 11.25
N SER A 314 -2.41 17.34 11.73
CA SER A 314 -3.22 16.15 11.44
C SER A 314 -3.44 15.98 9.94
N SER A 315 -3.37 14.74 9.46
CA SER A 315 -3.56 14.42 8.04
C SER A 315 -4.93 14.88 7.53
N SER A 316 -5.98 14.81 8.36
CA SER A 316 -7.33 15.26 8.05
C SER A 316 -7.42 16.79 7.88
N PHE A 317 -6.80 17.56 8.77
CA PHE A 317 -6.74 19.02 8.62
C PHE A 317 -5.94 19.41 7.36
N ARG A 318 -4.81 18.73 7.10
CA ARG A 318 -4.00 18.95 5.90
C ARG A 318 -4.77 18.62 4.61
N ALA A 319 -5.59 17.58 4.63
CA ALA A 319 -6.48 17.22 3.53
C ALA A 319 -7.56 18.28 3.30
N LEU A 320 -8.24 18.75 4.37
CA LEU A 320 -9.23 19.84 4.26
C LEU A 320 -8.58 21.11 3.70
N LYS A 321 -7.39 21.47 4.17
CA LYS A 321 -6.61 22.60 3.65
C LYS A 321 -6.32 22.41 2.15
N ALA A 322 -5.77 21.27 1.76
CA ALA A 322 -5.43 20.98 0.36
C ALA A 322 -6.68 21.05 -0.54
N TYR A 323 -7.79 20.45 -0.10
CA TYR A 323 -9.07 20.50 -0.81
C TYR A 323 -9.58 21.92 -0.97
N THR A 324 -9.60 22.70 0.11
CA THR A 324 -10.09 24.08 0.09
C THR A 324 -9.27 24.93 -0.88
N LEU A 325 -7.95 24.75 -0.90
CA LEU A 325 -7.08 25.46 -1.83
C LEU A 325 -7.34 25.06 -3.29
N GLN A 326 -7.58 23.78 -3.57
CA GLN A 326 -7.94 23.31 -4.92
C GLN A 326 -9.33 23.81 -5.34
N TYR A 327 -10.32 23.72 -4.46
CA TYR A 327 -11.68 24.23 -4.67
C TYR A 327 -11.66 25.72 -5.03
N VAL A 328 -10.96 26.54 -4.24
CA VAL A 328 -10.83 27.99 -4.49
C VAL A 328 -10.06 28.28 -5.79
N ALA A 329 -9.06 27.46 -6.13
CA ALA A 329 -8.32 27.59 -7.39
C ALA A 329 -9.21 27.40 -8.64
N THR A 330 -10.32 26.66 -8.53
CA THR A 330 -11.30 26.54 -9.61
C THR A 330 -12.12 27.82 -9.83
N LYS A 331 -12.17 28.71 -8.83
CA LYS A 331 -12.95 29.95 -8.84
C LYS A 331 -12.10 31.17 -9.17
N SER A 332 -10.99 31.37 -8.45
CA SER A 332 -10.12 32.54 -8.62
C SER A 332 -8.73 32.34 -8.01
N ILE A 333 -7.69 32.71 -8.78
CA ILE A 333 -6.29 32.71 -8.31
C ILE A 333 -6.09 33.66 -7.12
N GLN A 334 -6.79 34.81 -7.10
CA GLN A 334 -6.66 35.78 -6.01
C GLN A 334 -7.23 35.24 -4.69
N GLU A 335 -8.33 34.50 -4.75
CA GLU A 335 -8.95 33.89 -3.57
C GLU A 335 -8.04 32.81 -2.95
N VAL A 336 -7.21 32.13 -3.76
CA VAL A 336 -6.24 31.13 -3.26
C VAL A 336 -5.23 31.78 -2.30
N ALA A 337 -4.74 32.99 -2.60
CA ALA A 337 -3.79 33.68 -1.74
C ALA A 337 -4.42 34.05 -0.39
N SER A 338 -5.68 34.51 -0.40
CA SER A 338 -6.46 34.79 0.79
C SER A 338 -6.71 33.53 1.62
N ALA A 339 -7.11 32.42 0.98
CA ALA A 339 -7.32 31.14 1.65
C ALA A 339 -6.01 30.60 2.28
N LYS A 340 -4.88 30.67 1.56
CA LYS A 340 -3.56 30.30 2.11
C LYS A 340 -3.23 31.10 3.36
N LYS A 341 -3.48 32.42 3.35
CA LYS A 341 -3.24 33.29 4.51
C LYS A 341 -4.10 32.88 5.71
N VAL A 342 -5.38 32.59 5.50
CA VAL A 342 -6.30 32.13 6.56
C VAL A 342 -5.79 30.84 7.20
N PHE A 343 -5.44 29.82 6.41
CA PHE A 343 -4.90 28.56 6.95
C PHE A 343 -3.52 28.70 7.61
N SER A 344 -2.66 29.61 7.14
CA SER A 344 -1.34 29.83 7.75
C SER A 344 -1.40 30.52 9.11
N ASN A 345 -2.43 31.34 9.35
CA ASN A 345 -2.61 32.00 10.65
C ASN A 345 -3.08 31.04 11.74
N GLY A 346 -3.64 29.87 11.38
CA GLY A 346 -4.16 28.89 12.32
C GLY A 346 -5.40 29.36 13.10
N ASP A 347 -6.01 30.49 12.72
CA ASP A 347 -7.21 31.03 13.34
C ASP A 347 -8.43 30.21 12.89
N ARG A 348 -9.01 29.46 13.84
CA ARG A 348 -10.11 28.53 13.59
C ARG A 348 -11.40 29.24 13.19
N ASP A 349 -11.67 30.41 13.77
CA ASP A 349 -12.86 31.19 13.43
C ASP A 349 -12.74 31.78 12.03
N ALA A 350 -11.53 32.23 11.66
CA ALA A 350 -11.26 32.68 10.29
C ALA A 350 -11.39 31.54 9.26
N ILE A 351 -10.93 30.33 9.60
CA ILE A 351 -11.10 29.14 8.74
C ILE A 351 -12.59 28.81 8.62
N ARG A 352 -13.35 28.75 9.71
CA ARG A 352 -14.80 28.48 9.69
C ARG A 352 -15.53 29.50 8.81
N GLY A 353 -15.26 30.78 9.01
CA GLY A 353 -15.85 31.86 8.20
C GLY A 353 -15.52 31.76 6.71
N LEU A 354 -14.29 31.34 6.36
CA LEU A 354 -13.91 31.05 4.98
C LEU A 354 -14.75 29.89 4.39
N LEU A 355 -14.90 28.79 5.13
CA LEU A 355 -15.67 27.63 4.67
C LEU A 355 -17.15 27.96 4.46
N GLU A 356 -17.76 28.69 5.39
CA GLU A 356 -19.15 29.16 5.31
C GLU A 356 -19.37 30.12 4.12
N MET A 357 -18.44 31.05 3.90
CA MET A 357 -18.47 31.94 2.74
C MET A 357 -18.43 31.16 1.42
N LEU A 358 -17.60 30.10 1.34
CA LEU A 358 -17.48 29.27 0.14
C LEU A 358 -18.71 28.38 -0.12
N GLU A 359 -19.48 28.04 0.92
CA GLU A 359 -20.76 27.30 0.82
C GLU A 359 -21.87 28.19 0.23
N GLN A 360 -21.88 29.48 0.55
CA GLN A 360 -22.90 30.42 0.04
C GLN A 360 -22.69 30.82 -1.42
N GLN A 361 -21.51 30.57 -1.99
CA GLN A 361 -21.24 30.88 -3.39
C GLN A 361 -21.91 29.85 -4.30
N PRO A 362 -22.69 30.28 -5.32
CA PRO A 362 -23.35 29.36 -6.22
C PRO A 362 -22.33 28.47 -6.92
N HIS A 363 -22.59 27.17 -6.96
CA HIS A 363 -21.80 26.24 -7.74
C HIS A 363 -21.98 26.60 -9.21
N VAL A 364 -20.90 27.02 -9.87
CA VAL A 364 -20.94 27.24 -11.31
C VAL A 364 -20.97 25.86 -11.95
N ASP A 365 -22.16 25.40 -12.33
CA ASP A 365 -22.34 24.12 -13.02
C ASP A 365 -21.45 24.09 -14.27
N GLY A 366 -20.35 23.32 -14.18
CA GLY A 366 -19.40 23.09 -15.28
C GLY A 366 -20.02 22.35 -16.48
N LYS A 367 -21.33 22.09 -16.48
CA LYS A 367 -22.07 21.50 -17.60
C LYS A 367 -22.27 22.48 -18.76
N ASN A 368 -22.09 23.78 -18.56
CA ASN A 368 -22.15 24.76 -19.64
C ASN A 368 -20.75 25.13 -20.16
N GLY A 369 -20.14 24.23 -20.94
CA GLY A 369 -19.07 24.56 -21.89
C GLY A 369 -17.65 24.62 -21.32
N LEU A 370 -17.02 23.47 -21.07
CA LEU A 370 -15.56 23.39 -20.91
C LEU A 370 -14.88 23.31 -22.28
N THR A 371 -14.34 24.44 -22.75
CA THR A 371 -13.13 24.42 -23.57
C THR A 371 -11.99 23.80 -22.76
N PRO A 372 -11.12 22.94 -23.34
CA PRO A 372 -10.08 22.25 -22.59
C PRO A 372 -9.13 23.26 -21.93
N SER A 373 -9.04 23.18 -20.60
CA SER A 373 -8.10 23.97 -19.82
C SER A 373 -6.66 23.60 -20.21
N ARG A 374 -5.90 24.59 -20.67
CA ARG A 374 -4.46 24.47 -20.92
C ARG A 374 -3.79 24.03 -19.61
N HIS A 375 -3.00 22.96 -19.68
CA HIS A 375 -2.09 22.53 -18.61
C HIS A 375 -1.19 23.70 -18.19
N TYR A 376 -1.46 24.28 -17.02
CA TYR A 376 -0.49 25.09 -16.30
C TYR A 376 0.19 24.17 -15.29
N GLY A 377 1.45 23.81 -15.60
CA GLY A 377 2.34 23.17 -14.64
C GLY A 377 2.61 24.15 -13.51
N VAL A 378 2.04 23.88 -12.34
CA VAL A 378 2.45 24.50 -11.08
C VAL A 378 3.30 23.44 -10.38
N GLU A 379 4.60 23.69 -10.29
CA GLU A 379 5.51 22.92 -9.43
C GLU A 379 5.09 23.15 -7.97
N PHE A 380 4.86 22.06 -7.24
CA PHE A 380 4.48 22.02 -5.82
C PHE A 380 5.64 21.56 -4.94
#